data_AF-A0A6G1G719-F1
#
_entry.id   AF-A0A6G1G719-F1
#
_cell.length_a   1.000
_cell.length_b   1.000
_cell.length_c   1.000
_cell.angle_alpha   90.00
_cell.angle_beta   90.00
_cell.angle_gamma   90.00
#
_symmetry.space_group_name_H-M   'P 1'
#
loop_
_entity.id
_entity.type
_entity.pdbx_description
1 polymer ?
#
loop_
_entity_poly.entity_id
_entity_poly.type
_entity_poly.pdbx_seq_one_letter_code
_entity_poly.pdbx_strand_id
1 'polypeptide(L)'
;MPPVNEVAIQAFHDEKFNSLNQCADEYGIKRSTLRSRLNGSISHQDGAKRFQKLSPYQEKWLVEWIIEEEVAARAPSYARVRQMAEAIARENGDDAPCGNHWTEGHSTVRLTINCSILGTQ
;
A
#
# COMPACT_ATOMS: atom_id res chain seq x y z
N MET A 1 11.38 -5.30 3.33
CA MET A 1 11.20 -5.93 4.66
C MET A 1 9.78 -6.47 4.75
N PRO A 2 9.58 -7.77 5.04
CA PRO A 2 8.25 -8.27 5.36
C PRO A 2 7.77 -7.64 6.68
N PRO A 3 6.45 -7.41 6.84
CA PRO A 3 5.90 -6.87 8.07
C PRO A 3 6.24 -7.81 9.25
N VAL A 4 6.75 -7.27 10.37
CA VAL A 4 7.19 -7.99 11.60
C VAL A 4 6.19 -9.08 12.04
N ASN A 5 4.93 -8.79 11.76
CA ASN A 5 3.75 -9.61 11.93
C ASN A 5 3.77 -11.00 11.28
N GLU A 6 4.27 -11.11 10.05
CA GLU A 6 4.33 -12.39 9.32
C GLU A 6 5.53 -13.23 9.76
N VAL A 7 6.66 -12.57 10.03
CA VAL A 7 7.87 -13.22 10.54
C VAL A 7 7.62 -13.87 11.91
N ALA A 8 6.84 -13.22 12.78
CA ALA A 8 6.47 -13.77 14.08
C ALA A 8 5.56 -15.01 13.98
N ILE A 9 4.67 -15.06 12.99
CA ILE A 9 3.82 -16.24 12.73
C ILE A 9 4.68 -17.40 12.23
N GLN A 10 5.57 -17.13 11.27
CA GLN A 10 6.47 -18.15 10.73
C GLN A 10 7.39 -18.71 11.81
N ALA A 11 7.98 -17.86 12.64
CA ALA A 11 8.84 -18.30 13.72
C ALA A 11 8.09 -19.12 14.79
N PHE A 12 6.79 -18.89 14.98
CA PHE A 12 5.95 -19.72 15.83
C PHE A 12 5.66 -21.09 15.18
N HIS A 13 5.42 -21.14 13.87
CA HIS A 13 5.29 -22.40 13.13
C HIS A 13 6.59 -23.22 13.07
N ASP A 14 7.73 -22.56 13.01
CA ASP A 14 9.07 -23.19 13.02
C ASP A 14 9.46 -23.71 14.43
N GLU A 15 8.53 -23.73 15.39
CA GLU A 15 8.72 -24.16 16.78
C GLU A 15 9.90 -23.47 17.51
N LYS A 16 10.32 -22.27 17.06
CA LYS A 16 11.40 -21.51 17.71
C LYS A 16 11.06 -21.04 19.12
N PHE A 17 9.77 -21.00 19.47
CA PHE A 17 9.28 -20.51 20.75
C PHE A 17 8.31 -21.50 21.37
N ASN A 18 8.45 -21.74 22.67
CA ASN A 18 7.62 -22.69 23.41
C ASN A 18 6.23 -22.13 23.74
N SER A 19 6.02 -20.81 23.58
CA SER A 19 4.74 -20.18 23.87
C SER A 19 4.48 -18.94 23.01
N LEU A 20 3.19 -18.64 22.79
CA LEU A 20 2.77 -17.43 22.10
C LEU A 20 3.24 -16.15 22.80
N ASN A 21 3.32 -16.17 24.13
CA ASN A 21 3.73 -15.01 24.91
C ASN A 21 5.21 -14.72 24.69
N GLN A 22 6.06 -15.75 24.69
CA GLN A 22 7.48 -15.59 24.43
C GLN A 22 7.75 -15.04 23.03
N CYS A 23 7.05 -15.56 22.01
CA CYS A 23 7.13 -15.02 20.66
C CYS A 23 6.64 -13.55 20.60
N ALA A 24 5.53 -13.24 21.28
CA ALA A 24 4.99 -11.89 21.38
C ALA A 24 5.98 -10.89 22.00
N ASP A 25 6.65 -11.26 23.09
CA ASP A 25 7.61 -10.42 23.78
C ASP A 25 8.89 -10.18 22.96
N GLU A 26 9.41 -11.23 22.31
CA GLU A 26 10.60 -11.14 21.45
C GLU A 26 10.39 -10.19 20.27
N TYR A 27 9.22 -10.28 19.62
CA TYR A 27 8.88 -9.42 18.49
C TYR A 27 8.21 -8.10 18.89
N GLY A 28 7.96 -7.86 20.18
CA GLY A 28 7.29 -6.65 20.68
C GLY A 28 5.83 -6.50 20.22
N ILE A 29 5.13 -7.61 19.93
CA ILE A 29 3.75 -7.62 19.44
C ILE A 29 2.82 -8.07 20.56
N LYS A 30 1.63 -7.49 20.67
CA LYS A 30 0.61 -8.00 21.61
C LYS A 30 0.22 -9.45 21.27
N ARG A 31 0.21 -10.32 22.27
CA ARG A 31 -0.26 -11.72 22.16
C ARG A 31 -1.62 -11.84 21.45
N SER A 32 -2.57 -10.95 21.75
CA SER A 32 -3.91 -10.98 21.13
C SER A 32 -3.85 -10.78 19.62
N THR A 33 -2.96 -9.92 19.14
CA THR A 33 -2.70 -9.70 17.71
C THR A 33 -2.12 -10.96 17.07
N LEU A 34 -1.12 -11.58 17.71
CA LEU A 34 -0.48 -12.81 17.23
C LEU A 34 -1.48 -13.98 17.15
N ARG A 35 -2.32 -14.13 18.18
CA ARG A 35 -3.40 -15.14 18.21
C ARG A 35 -4.44 -14.92 17.12
N SER A 36 -4.91 -13.69 16.91
CA SER A 36 -5.87 -13.40 15.85
C SER A 36 -5.31 -13.76 14.47
N ARG A 37 -4.01 -13.55 14.24
CA ARG A 37 -3.39 -13.90 12.96
C ARG A 37 -3.19 -15.39 12.75
N LEU A 38 -2.82 -16.13 13.80
CA LEU A 38 -2.79 -17.60 13.74
C LEU A 38 -4.17 -18.18 13.42
N ASN A 39 -5.24 -17.51 13.85
CA ASN A 39 -6.62 -17.86 13.51
C ASN A 39 -7.05 -17.37 12.09
N GLY A 40 -6.12 -16.88 11.26
CA GLY A 40 -6.39 -16.45 9.89
C GLY A 40 -6.92 -15.02 9.75
N SER A 41 -6.82 -14.18 10.78
CA SER A 41 -7.18 -12.76 10.64
C SER A 41 -6.20 -12.04 9.73
N ILE A 42 -6.72 -11.51 8.63
CA ILE A 42 -5.97 -10.74 7.64
C ILE A 42 -5.71 -9.33 8.21
N SER A 43 -4.51 -8.79 8.01
CA SER A 43 -4.21 -7.40 8.36
C SER A 43 -5.16 -6.45 7.61
N HIS A 44 -5.53 -5.32 8.21
CA HIS A 44 -6.25 -4.26 7.51
C HIS A 44 -5.53 -3.83 6.23
N GLN A 45 -4.19 -3.81 6.24
CA GLN A 45 -3.41 -3.44 5.06
C GLN A 45 -3.47 -4.50 3.96
N ASP A 46 -3.37 -5.78 4.30
CA ASP A 46 -3.47 -6.87 3.32
C ASP A 46 -4.91 -7.05 2.81
N GLY A 47 -5.89 -6.84 3.69
CA GLY A 47 -7.29 -6.73 3.32
C GLY A 47 -7.60 -5.51 2.45
N ALA A 48 -6.77 -4.46 2.49
CA ALA A 48 -6.86 -3.30 1.58
C ALA A 48 -6.15 -3.57 0.24
N LYS A 49 -5.06 -4.35 0.21
CA LYS A 49 -4.36 -4.74 -1.03
C LYS A 49 -5.28 -5.42 -2.05
N ARG A 50 -6.18 -6.30 -1.60
CA ARG A 50 -7.19 -6.94 -2.50
C ARG A 50 -8.19 -5.96 -3.11
N PHE A 51 -8.32 -4.75 -2.56
CA PHE A 51 -9.17 -3.68 -3.08
C PHE A 51 -8.35 -2.60 -3.80
N GLN A 52 -7.03 -2.77 -3.95
CA GLN A 52 -6.21 -1.87 -4.76
C GLN A 52 -6.55 -2.09 -6.23
N LYS A 53 -7.02 -1.02 -6.88
CA LYS A 53 -7.40 -1.01 -8.30
C LYS A 53 -6.21 -1.14 -9.26
N LEU A 54 -5.03 -0.69 -8.82
CA LEU A 54 -3.80 -0.78 -9.58
C LEU A 54 -2.82 -1.72 -8.88
N SER A 55 -2.09 -2.49 -9.69
CA SER A 55 -0.97 -3.28 -9.19
C SER A 55 0.19 -2.36 -8.74
N PRO A 56 1.07 -2.81 -7.85
CA PRO A 56 2.24 -2.04 -7.43
C PRO A 56 3.13 -1.59 -8.60
N TYR A 57 3.20 -2.39 -9.67
CA TYR A 57 3.94 -2.04 -10.89
C TYR A 57 3.31 -0.86 -11.62
N GLN A 58 1.98 -0.84 -11.71
CA GLN A 58 1.24 0.24 -12.37
C GLN A 58 1.27 1.53 -11.54
N GLU A 59 1.26 1.43 -10.22
CA GLU A 59 1.49 2.59 -9.35
C GLU A 59 2.89 3.18 -9.59
N LYS A 60 3.92 2.34 -9.71
CA LYS A 60 5.28 2.79 -10.00
C LYS A 60 5.35 3.51 -11.34
N TRP A 61 4.74 2.94 -12.38
CA TRP A 61 4.65 3.56 -13.69
C TRP A 61 3.92 4.91 -13.64
N LEU A 62 2.81 5.00 -12.90
CA LEU A 62 2.06 6.24 -12.73
C LEU A 62 2.90 7.32 -12.03
N VAL A 63 3.72 6.93 -11.04
CA VAL A 63 4.65 7.84 -10.36
C VAL A 63 5.76 8.31 -11.30
N GLU A 64 6.34 7.42 -12.09
CA GLU A 64 7.35 7.79 -13.11
C GLU A 64 6.77 8.78 -14.11
N TRP A 65 5.56 8.54 -14.60
CA TRP A 65 4.85 9.45 -15.49
C TRP A 65 4.59 10.83 -14.86
N ILE A 66 4.26 10.91 -13.56
CA ILE A 66 4.11 12.18 -12.84
C ILE A 66 5.45 12.94 -12.84
N ILE A 67 6.56 12.26 -12.51
CA ILE A 67 7.90 12.86 -12.48
C ILE A 67 8.31 13.36 -13.87
N GLU A 68 8.06 12.61 -14.93
CA GLU A 68 8.35 13.03 -16.31
C GLU A 68 7.57 14.30 -16.70
N GLU A 69 6.28 14.37 -16.34
CA GLU A 69 5.47 15.56 -16.62
C GLU A 69 5.89 16.77 -15.76
N GLU A 70 6.40 16.56 -14.55
CA GLU A 70 7.03 17.63 -13.75
C GLU A 70 8.30 18.18 -14.39
N VAL A 71 9.19 17.29 -14.87
CA VAL A 71 10.39 17.70 -15.60
C VAL A 71 10.02 18.48 -16.87
N ALA A 72 8.89 18.14 -17.50
CA ALA A 72 8.34 18.86 -18.64
C ALA A 72 7.60 20.16 -18.26
N ALA A 73 7.64 20.59 -17.00
CA ALA A 73 6.92 21.75 -16.45
C ALA A 73 5.40 21.70 -16.63
N ARG A 74 4.83 20.48 -16.71
CA ARG A 74 3.39 20.20 -16.83
C ARG A 74 2.90 19.33 -15.67
N ALA A 75 3.20 19.74 -14.44
CA ALA A 75 2.78 19.01 -13.24
C ALA A 75 1.28 18.65 -13.30
N PRO A 76 0.91 17.36 -13.31
CA PRO A 76 -0.47 16.94 -13.50
C PRO A 76 -1.30 17.22 -12.23
N SER A 77 -2.49 17.80 -12.42
CA SER A 77 -3.47 17.94 -11.33
C SER A 77 -3.94 16.56 -10.81
N TYR A 78 -4.38 16.47 -9.56
CA TYR A 78 -4.99 15.26 -8.98
C TYR A 78 -6.08 14.66 -9.88
N ALA A 79 -6.88 15.50 -10.55
CA ALA A 79 -7.90 15.04 -11.49
C ALA A 79 -7.30 14.34 -12.72
N ARG A 80 -6.16 14.82 -13.21
CA ARG A 80 -5.46 14.23 -14.36
C ARG A 80 -4.77 12.92 -13.99
N VAL A 81 -4.17 12.86 -12.81
CA VAL A 81 -3.60 11.61 -12.27
C VAL A 81 -4.69 10.55 -12.11
N ARG A 82 -5.88 10.94 -11.61
CA ARG A 82 -7.03 10.05 -11.53
C ARG A 82 -7.48 9.53 -12.90
N GLN A 83 -7.61 10.41 -13.90
CA GLN A 83 -7.96 9.98 -15.26
C GLN A 83 -6.95 8.97 -15.82
N MET A 84 -5.67 9.19 -15.54
CA MET A 84 -4.61 8.27 -15.97
C MET A 84 -4.71 6.92 -15.24
N ALA A 85 -4.96 6.94 -13.93
CA ALA A 85 -5.19 5.73 -13.14
C ALA A 85 -6.42 4.95 -13.60
N GLU A 86 -7.52 5.64 -13.91
CA GLU A 86 -8.75 5.05 -14.47
C GLU A 86 -8.50 4.46 -15.86
N ALA A 87 -7.66 5.10 -16.69
CA ALA A 87 -7.27 4.55 -17.99
C ALA A 87 -6.48 3.24 -17.85
N ILE A 88 -5.54 3.17 -16.90
CA ILE A 88 -4.79 1.94 -16.61
C ILE A 88 -5.70 0.86 -16.03
N ALA A 89 -6.61 1.23 -15.11
CA ALA A 89 -7.57 0.29 -14.52
C ALA A 89 -8.49 -0.32 -15.58
N ARG A 90 -8.96 0.48 -16.54
CA ARG A 90 -9.75 0.00 -17.68
C ARG A 90 -8.97 -0.94 -18.59
N GLU A 91 -7.68 -0.71 -18.78
CA GLU A 91 -6.81 -1.64 -19.53
C GLU A 91 -6.64 -2.99 -18.81
N ASN A 92 -6.72 -3.01 -17.46
CA ASN A 92 -6.79 -4.24 -16.68
C ASN A 92 -8.17 -4.93 -16.68
N GLY A 93 -9.19 -4.32 -17.31
CA GLY A 93 -10.57 -4.80 -17.27
C GLY A 93 -11.35 -4.42 -15.99
N ASP A 94 -10.86 -3.44 -15.22
CA ASP A 94 -11.60 -2.81 -14.11
C ASP A 94 -12.13 -1.43 -14.56
N ASP A 95 -13.36 -1.41 -15.06
CA ASP A 95 -14.06 -0.19 -15.47
C ASP A 95 -14.63 0.63 -14.31
N ALA A 96 -14.47 0.21 -13.05
CA ALA A 96 -15.06 0.95 -11.96
C ALA A 96 -14.27 2.26 -11.71
N PRO A 97 -14.97 3.41 -11.61
CA PRO A 97 -14.34 4.71 -11.43
C PRO A 97 -13.53 4.73 -10.14
N CYS A 98 -12.37 5.40 -10.16
CA CYS A 98 -11.59 5.62 -8.94
C CYS A 98 -12.43 6.50 -7.99
N GLY A 99 -12.43 6.23 -6.69
CA GLY A 99 -13.14 7.08 -5.72
C GLY A 99 -12.55 8.50 -5.64
N ASN A 100 -13.32 9.49 -5.19
CA ASN A 100 -12.84 10.87 -5.06
C ASN A 100 -11.62 11.02 -4.14
N HIS A 101 -11.50 10.16 -3.12
CA HIS A 101 -10.35 10.13 -2.20
C HIS A 101 -9.32 9.05 -2.57
N TRP A 102 -9.41 8.46 -3.77
CA TRP A 102 -8.51 7.38 -4.18
C TRP A 102 -7.05 7.85 -4.18
N THR A 103 -6.79 9.06 -4.68
CA THR A 103 -5.45 9.68 -4.62
C THR A 103 -4.99 10.01 -3.20
N GLU A 104 -5.90 10.18 -2.23
CA GLU A 104 -5.56 10.51 -0.83
C GLU A 104 -5.24 9.27 0.02
N GLY A 105 -5.85 8.13 -0.32
CA GLY A 105 -5.63 6.84 0.34
C GLY A 105 -4.34 6.14 -0.10
N HIS A 106 -3.87 6.41 -1.32
CA HIS A 106 -2.65 5.80 -1.86
C HIS A 106 -1.42 6.62 -1.45
N SER A 107 -0.79 6.20 -0.33
CA SER A 107 0.39 6.88 0.24
C SER A 107 1.50 7.16 -0.77
N THR A 108 1.79 6.24 -1.70
CA THR A 108 2.85 6.41 -2.71
C THR A 108 2.55 7.55 -3.70
N VAL A 109 1.36 7.53 -4.31
CA VAL A 109 0.94 8.55 -5.29
C VAL A 109 0.74 9.91 -4.62
N ARG A 110 0.18 9.91 -3.41
CA ARG A 110 -0.05 11.11 -2.60
C ARG A 110 1.26 11.81 -2.21
N LEU A 111 2.28 11.06 -1.81
CA LEU A 111 3.57 11.63 -1.39
C LEU A 111 4.28 12.31 -2.57
N THR A 112 4.25 11.68 -3.76
CA THR A 112 4.79 12.28 -4.97
C THR A 112 4.05 13.57 -5.32
N ILE A 113 2.71 13.53 -5.44
CA ILE A 113 1.93 14.73 -5.80
C ILE A 113 2.07 15.85 -4.76
N ASN A 114 2.10 15.53 -3.46
CA ASN A 114 2.28 16.56 -2.43
C ASN A 114 3.69 17.17 -2.47
N CYS A 115 4.72 16.39 -2.80
CA CYS A 115 6.07 16.89 -2.99
C CYS A 115 6.15 17.83 -4.21
N SER A 116 5.49 17.46 -5.30
CA SER A 116 5.36 18.22 -6.54
C SER A 116 4.62 19.55 -6.37
N ILE A 117 3.49 19.53 -5.65
CA ILE A 117 2.62 20.71 -5.47
C ILE A 117 3.14 21.66 -4.39
N LEU A 118 3.89 21.17 -3.39
CA LEU A 118 4.44 21.99 -2.29
C LEU A 118 5.89 22.42 -2.51
N GLY A 119 6.47 22.18 -3.69
CA GLY A 119 7.80 22.66 -4.11
C GLY A 119 7.89 24.16 -4.43
N THR A 120 7.13 25.01 -3.72
CA THR A 120 7.34 26.47 -3.66
C THR A 120 7.60 26.87 -2.21
N GLN A 121 8.84 26.69 -1.75
CA GLN A 121 9.49 27.53 -0.75
C GLN A 121 10.99 27.61 -1.06
#